data_AF-A0AB34HLA7-F1
#
_entry.id   AF-A0AB34HLA7-F1
#
_cell.length_a   1.000
_cell.length_b   1.000
_cell.length_c   1.000
_cell.angle_alpha   90.00
_cell.angle_beta   90.00
_cell.angle_gamma   90.00
#
_symmetry.space_group_name_H-M   'P 1'
#
loop_
_entity.id
_entity.type
_entity.pdbx_description
1 polymer ?
#
loop_
_entity_poly.entity_id
_entity_poly.type
_entity_poly.pdbx_seq_one_letter_code
_entity_poly.pdbx_strand_id
1 'polypeptide(L)'
;MMGKCKDFLCLKNIRTFLSTCYEKFGLKRSELFEAFDLFDVQDFGKVIYTLSALSWTPIAQNKGIMPFPTEEESVGDEDIYSGLSDQIDDTVEEDEDLYDCVENEEAEGDEVYEDLMRTEPVPMPPKMTEYDKRCCCLREIQQTEDKYTDTLGSIQQHFMKPLQRFLKPQDVEIIFINIEDLLRVHTHFLKEMKEALANPSAPTLYQVFIKYKERFLIYGRYCSQVESASKHLDRVATAREDVQMKLEECSQRANNGRFTLRDLLMVPMQRVLKYHLLLQELVKHTQDATEKENLRLALDAMRDLAQCVNEVKRDNETLRQITNFQLSIENLDQSLAHYGRPKIDGELKITSVERRSKMDRYAFLLDKALLICKRRGDTYDLKDFVNLHSFQVRDDSSGERDNKKWTHMFLLIEDQGAQGYELFFKTRELKKKWMEQFEMAIGTFYQGYRCQRCRAPAHKECLGRVPPCGRHGQDFSGTMKKDKPHRRAQDKKRNELGLPKMEVCQEYYGLPPPPGAIGPFLRLSPGDIVELTKAEAEQNWWEVQAGAVGVMEKDLSVGVRV
;
A
#
# COMPACT_ATOMS: atom_id res chain seq x y z
N MET A 1 5.93 4.59 -5.32
CA MET A 1 5.37 5.46 -6.38
C MET A 1 3.88 5.24 -6.57
N MET A 2 3.07 5.94 -5.78
CA MET A 2 1.65 6.24 -6.05
C MET A 2 1.34 7.49 -5.24
N GLY A 3 1.27 8.63 -5.91
CA GLY A 3 0.92 9.91 -5.31
C GLY A 3 -0.49 9.82 -4.74
N LYS A 4 -0.60 9.72 -3.41
CA LYS A 4 -1.87 9.78 -2.68
C LYS A 4 -2.54 11.13 -2.94
N CYS A 5 -3.88 11.20 -2.87
CA CYS A 5 -4.69 12.38 -2.58
C CYS A 5 -4.01 13.32 -1.55
N LYS A 6 -3.20 14.30 -2.00
CA LYS A 6 -2.31 15.10 -1.13
C LYS A 6 -3.04 16.30 -0.52
N ASP A 7 -3.95 16.95 -1.23
CA ASP A 7 -4.50 18.26 -0.84
C ASP A 7 -5.24 18.24 0.50
N PHE A 8 -6.18 17.30 0.67
CA PHE A 8 -6.92 17.17 1.93
C PHE A 8 -6.01 16.80 3.13
N LEU A 9 -5.06 15.88 2.93
CA LEU A 9 -4.15 15.42 3.98
C LEU A 9 -3.14 16.51 4.35
N CYS A 10 -2.60 17.23 3.36
CA CYS A 10 -1.72 18.38 3.57
C CYS A 10 -2.41 19.45 4.42
N LEU A 11 -3.63 19.86 4.05
CA LEU A 11 -4.39 20.84 4.83
C LEU A 11 -4.66 20.37 6.27
N LYS A 12 -4.94 19.07 6.47
CA LYS A 12 -5.09 18.50 7.82
C LYS A 12 -3.78 18.55 8.61
N ASN A 13 -2.65 18.22 8.00
CA ASN A 13 -1.33 18.25 8.64
C ASN A 13 -0.93 19.68 9.02
N ILE A 14 -1.10 20.64 8.12
CA ILE A 14 -0.84 22.06 8.36
C ILE A 14 -1.69 22.57 9.53
N ARG A 15 -2.99 22.25 9.55
CA ARG A 15 -3.88 22.63 10.66
C ARG A 15 -3.47 21.99 11.99
N THR A 16 -3.00 20.74 11.97
CA THR A 16 -2.51 20.05 13.16
C THR A 16 -1.25 20.72 13.71
N PHE A 17 -0.32 21.11 12.83
CA PHE A 17 0.87 21.90 13.18
C PHE A 17 0.48 23.24 13.83
N LEU A 18 -0.43 24.00 13.21
CA LEU A 18 -0.89 25.31 13.72
C LEU A 18 -1.57 25.20 15.09
N SER A 19 -2.45 24.19 15.28
CA SER A 19 -3.09 23.90 16.57
C SER A 19 -2.05 23.55 17.63
N THR A 20 -1.03 22.76 17.29
CA THR A 20 0.05 22.40 18.23
C THR A 20 0.90 23.62 18.61
N CYS A 21 1.21 24.50 17.64
CA CYS A 21 1.92 25.75 17.91
C CYS A 21 1.16 26.65 18.91
N TYR A 22 -0.16 26.74 18.77
CA TYR A 22 -1.01 27.48 19.71
C TYR A 22 -1.08 26.80 21.09
N GLU A 23 -1.39 25.51 21.13
CA GLU A 23 -1.72 24.81 22.38
C GLU A 23 -0.50 24.39 23.21
N LYS A 24 0.60 24.01 22.56
CA LYS A 24 1.79 23.45 23.21
C LYS A 24 2.95 24.41 23.25
N PHE A 25 3.11 25.25 22.22
CA PHE A 25 4.20 26.23 22.13
C PHE A 25 3.78 27.64 22.54
N GLY A 26 2.48 27.88 22.74
CA GLY A 26 1.97 29.14 23.29
C GLY A 26 2.03 30.32 22.33
N LEU A 27 2.13 30.07 21.02
CA LEU A 27 2.09 31.14 20.00
C LEU A 27 0.71 31.81 20.00
N LYS A 28 0.66 33.12 19.74
CA LYS A 28 -0.59 33.87 19.58
C LYS A 28 -1.16 33.63 18.19
N ARG A 29 -2.48 33.80 18.04
CA ARG A 29 -3.14 33.71 16.72
C ARG A 29 -2.59 34.70 15.69
N SER A 30 -2.10 35.85 16.12
CA SER A 30 -1.44 36.84 15.24
C SER A 30 -0.08 36.38 14.71
N GLU A 31 0.53 35.40 15.37
CA GLU A 31 1.84 34.83 15.03
C GLU A 31 1.72 33.56 14.18
N LEU A 32 0.49 33.18 13.80
CA LEU A 32 0.19 31.98 13.02
C LEU A 32 -0.27 32.35 11.60
N PHE A 33 0.16 31.57 10.62
CA PHE A 33 -0.36 31.61 9.26
C PHE A 33 -1.68 30.81 9.13
N GLU A 34 -2.47 31.12 8.11
CA GLU A 34 -3.68 30.38 7.73
C GLU A 34 -3.29 29.20 6.84
N ALA A 35 -4.04 28.10 6.85
CA ALA A 35 -3.63 26.88 6.14
C ALA A 35 -3.29 27.09 4.64
N PHE A 36 -3.98 28.01 3.98
CA PHE A 36 -3.76 28.34 2.56
C PHE A 36 -2.55 29.27 2.32
N ASP A 37 -2.07 29.99 3.34
CA ASP A 37 -0.85 30.81 3.27
C ASP A 37 0.36 29.94 2.92
N LEU A 38 0.39 28.69 3.40
CA LEU A 38 1.39 27.67 3.05
C LEU A 38 0.95 26.79 1.88
N PHE A 39 -0.27 26.24 1.94
CA PHE A 39 -0.70 25.21 0.98
C PHE A 39 -0.74 25.72 -0.47
N ASP A 40 -1.29 26.92 -0.68
CA ASP A 40 -1.36 27.58 -1.98
C ASP A 40 -0.29 28.68 -2.12
N VAL A 41 0.66 28.74 -1.18
CA VAL A 41 1.69 29.79 -1.04
C VAL A 41 1.10 31.21 -1.20
N GLN A 42 -0.07 31.46 -0.58
CA GLN A 42 -0.72 32.78 -0.65
C GLN A 42 0.07 33.86 0.10
N ASP A 43 0.76 33.48 1.18
CA ASP A 43 1.58 34.37 2.00
C ASP A 43 2.69 33.56 2.69
N PHE A 44 3.73 33.22 1.91
CA PHE A 44 4.85 32.44 2.41
C PHE A 44 5.71 33.23 3.43
N GLY A 45 5.72 34.56 3.35
CA GLY A 45 6.38 35.41 4.33
C GLY A 45 5.83 35.19 5.73
N LYS A 46 4.50 35.08 5.88
CA LYS A 46 3.84 34.77 7.14
C LYS A 46 4.14 33.36 7.67
N VAL A 47 4.38 32.39 6.78
CA VAL A 47 4.87 31.06 7.16
C VAL A 47 6.25 31.16 7.81
N ILE A 48 7.18 31.87 7.17
CA ILE A 48 8.53 32.10 7.71
C ILE A 48 8.49 32.87 9.03
N TYR A 49 7.63 33.89 9.13
CA TYR A 49 7.41 34.62 10.39
C TYR A 49 6.94 33.70 11.51
N THR A 50 6.02 32.78 11.23
CA THR A 50 5.55 31.79 12.22
C THR A 50 6.68 30.88 12.69
N LEU A 51 7.54 30.40 11.78
CA LEU A 51 8.70 29.58 12.12
C LEU A 51 9.76 30.38 12.91
N SER A 52 9.95 31.66 12.58
CA SER A 52 10.80 32.57 13.35
C SER A 52 10.27 32.70 14.78
N ALA A 53 8.98 33.01 14.95
CA ALA A 53 8.33 33.09 16.26
C ALA A 53 8.48 31.79 17.06
N LEU A 54 8.33 30.63 16.40
CA LEU A 54 8.54 29.32 17.00
C LEU A 54 9.99 29.13 17.49
N SER A 55 10.98 29.58 16.72
CA SER A 55 12.41 29.50 17.08
C SER A 55 12.75 30.35 18.32
N TRP A 56 12.03 31.45 18.53
CA TRP A 56 12.16 32.34 19.69
C TRP A 56 11.42 31.84 20.93
N THR A 57 10.71 30.72 20.86
CA THR A 57 10.04 30.16 22.05
C THR A 57 11.05 29.64 23.06
N PRO A 58 10.77 29.77 24.38
CA PRO A 58 11.63 29.18 25.41
C PRO A 58 11.84 27.68 25.24
N ILE A 59 10.84 26.97 24.70
CA ILE A 59 10.91 25.52 24.45
C ILE A 59 12.01 25.20 23.45
N ALA A 60 12.12 25.95 22.35
CA ALA A 60 13.17 25.77 21.34
C ALA A 60 14.54 26.18 21.88
N GLN A 61 14.63 27.35 22.51
CA GLN A 61 15.90 27.89 23.04
C GLN A 61 16.50 27.01 24.14
N ASN A 62 15.66 26.44 25.02
CA ASN A 62 16.12 25.53 26.07
C ASN A 62 16.68 24.21 25.52
N LYS A 63 16.35 23.84 24.27
CA LYS A 63 16.97 22.71 23.56
C LYS A 63 18.31 23.06 22.90
N GLY A 64 18.81 24.28 23.10
CA GLY A 64 20.05 24.76 22.49
C GLY A 64 19.91 25.16 21.02
N ILE A 65 18.68 25.33 20.53
CA ILE A 65 18.41 25.75 19.14
C ILE A 65 18.55 27.27 19.08
N MET A 66 19.43 27.75 18.19
CA MET A 66 19.60 29.19 17.95
C MET A 66 18.39 29.75 17.21
N PRO A 67 17.76 30.84 17.70
CA PRO A 67 16.63 31.46 17.03
C PRO A 67 17.06 32.23 15.77
N PHE A 68 16.10 32.54 14.90
CA PHE A 68 16.32 33.37 13.71
C PHE A 68 15.18 34.38 13.52
N PRO A 69 15.43 35.56 12.90
CA PRO A 69 16.74 36.11 12.54
C PRO A 69 17.51 36.62 13.77
N THR A 70 18.84 36.62 13.73
CA THR A 70 19.70 37.09 14.83
C THR A 70 19.95 38.60 14.82
N GLU A 71 19.56 39.29 13.74
CA GLU A 71 19.79 40.72 13.50
C GLU A 71 18.49 41.40 13.05
N GLU A 72 18.28 42.67 13.41
CA GLU A 72 17.06 43.45 13.11
C GLU A 72 16.98 43.94 11.63
N GLU A 73 18.02 43.72 10.82
CA GLU A 73 18.11 44.24 9.44
C GLU A 73 17.73 43.23 8.34
N SER A 74 16.88 42.24 8.61
CA SER A 74 16.25 41.51 7.50
C SER A 74 15.10 42.35 6.93
N VAL A 75 15.40 43.23 5.96
CA VAL A 75 14.36 43.82 5.12
C VAL A 75 13.66 42.66 4.43
N GLY A 76 12.42 42.37 4.84
CA GLY A 76 11.60 41.35 4.21
C GLY A 76 11.36 41.76 2.76
N ASP A 77 12.13 41.19 1.85
CA ASP A 77 11.95 41.41 0.42
C ASP A 77 10.72 40.58 0.01
N GLU A 78 9.52 41.05 0.33
CA GLU A 78 8.27 40.32 0.07
C GLU A 78 8.08 40.00 -1.43
N ASP A 79 8.78 40.74 -2.30
CA ASP A 79 8.78 40.54 -3.74
C ASP A 79 9.32 39.14 -4.15
N ILE A 80 10.19 38.51 -3.35
CA ILE A 80 10.73 37.17 -3.66
C ILE A 80 9.67 36.07 -3.58
N TYR A 81 8.57 36.30 -2.84
CA TYR A 81 7.49 35.30 -2.67
C TYR A 81 6.39 35.43 -3.73
N SER A 82 6.33 36.56 -4.44
CA SER A 82 5.24 36.90 -5.37
C SER A 82 5.08 35.93 -6.55
N GLY A 83 6.12 35.16 -6.88
CA GLY A 83 6.14 34.14 -7.95
C GLY A 83 5.96 32.70 -7.49
N LEU A 84 5.87 32.42 -6.18
CA LEU A 84 5.85 31.04 -5.68
C LEU A 84 4.62 30.26 -6.14
N SER A 85 3.46 30.90 -6.26
CA SER A 85 2.23 30.25 -6.75
C SER A 85 2.36 29.70 -8.17
N ASP A 86 3.34 30.16 -8.95
CA ASP A 86 3.56 29.71 -10.33
C ASP A 86 4.60 28.60 -10.42
N GLN A 87 5.42 28.42 -9.37
CA GLN A 87 6.55 27.47 -9.32
C GLN A 87 6.29 26.29 -8.37
N ILE A 88 5.29 26.36 -7.51
CA ILE A 88 5.02 25.32 -6.50
C ILE A 88 4.76 23.94 -7.10
N ASP A 89 4.20 23.87 -8.31
CA ASP A 89 3.91 22.60 -8.97
C ASP A 89 5.15 22.01 -9.72
N ASP A 90 6.22 22.81 -9.91
CA ASP A 90 7.45 22.41 -10.61
C ASP A 90 8.41 21.60 -9.72
N THR A 91 8.12 21.46 -8.42
CA THR A 91 8.91 20.62 -7.50
C THR A 91 8.52 19.14 -7.67
N VAL A 92 8.90 18.54 -8.80
CA VAL A 92 8.39 17.22 -9.25
C VAL A 92 9.19 16.02 -8.69
N GLU A 93 10.27 16.25 -7.95
CA GLU A 93 10.97 15.14 -7.31
C GLU A 93 10.32 14.87 -5.96
N GLU A 94 9.70 13.69 -5.82
CA GLU A 94 9.48 13.08 -4.50
C GLU A 94 10.88 12.84 -3.94
N ASP A 95 11.50 13.87 -3.38
CA ASP A 95 12.79 13.77 -2.69
C ASP A 95 12.56 12.82 -1.51
N GLU A 96 12.93 11.55 -1.67
CA GLU A 96 12.86 10.56 -0.59
C GLU A 96 13.67 11.06 0.62
N ASP A 97 14.79 11.76 0.33
CA ASP A 97 15.67 12.42 1.29
C ASP A 97 14.98 13.53 2.10
N LEU A 98 13.87 14.11 1.62
CA LEU A 98 13.12 15.15 2.37
C LEU A 98 12.56 14.62 3.69
N TYR A 99 12.26 13.32 3.74
CA TYR A 99 11.64 12.68 4.90
C TYR A 99 12.64 11.98 5.83
N ASP A 100 13.95 12.09 5.58
CA ASP A 100 15.01 11.44 6.38
C ASP A 100 14.97 11.80 7.88
N CYS A 101 14.51 13.02 8.19
CA CYS A 101 14.39 13.51 9.56
C CYS A 101 13.00 13.31 10.18
N VAL A 102 12.07 12.67 9.45
CA VAL A 102 10.74 12.32 9.97
C VAL A 102 10.83 10.97 10.67
N GLU A 103 10.43 10.91 11.94
CA GLU A 103 10.38 9.66 12.69
C GLU A 103 9.47 8.65 11.98
N ASN A 104 10.04 7.52 11.57
CA ASN A 104 9.24 6.39 11.08
C ASN A 104 8.41 5.85 12.25
N GLU A 105 7.11 5.65 12.07
CA GLU A 105 6.22 5.05 13.08
C GLU A 105 6.72 3.67 13.56
N GLU A 106 7.56 3.01 12.75
CA GLU A 106 8.21 1.73 13.05
C GLU A 106 9.42 1.86 13.99
N ALA A 107 10.01 3.06 14.14
CA ALA A 107 11.23 3.29 14.93
C ALA A 107 10.99 3.25 16.45
N GLU A 108 9.85 3.76 16.96
CA GLU A 108 9.51 3.74 18.39
C GLU A 108 9.40 2.30 18.93
N GLY A 109 8.92 1.37 18.09
CA GLY A 109 8.80 -0.04 18.46
C GLY A 109 10.11 -0.83 18.35
N ASP A 110 11.06 -0.40 17.51
CA ASP A 110 12.26 -1.17 17.20
C ASP A 110 13.24 -1.20 18.37
N GLU A 111 13.43 -0.08 19.07
CA GLU A 111 14.31 -0.04 20.26
C GLU A 111 13.81 -0.98 21.36
N VAL A 112 12.49 -0.98 21.61
CA VAL A 112 11.83 -1.89 22.56
C VAL A 112 12.04 -3.33 22.14
N TYR A 113 11.85 -3.63 20.84
CA TYR A 113 12.05 -4.98 20.31
C TYR A 113 13.50 -5.43 20.45
N GLU A 114 14.48 -4.62 20.08
CA GLU A 114 15.90 -4.98 20.16
C GLU A 114 16.35 -5.18 21.61
N ASP A 115 15.94 -4.31 22.54
CA ASP A 115 16.27 -4.49 23.96
C ASP A 115 15.57 -5.74 24.52
N LEU A 116 14.33 -6.02 24.11
CA LEU A 116 13.61 -7.22 24.47
C LEU A 116 14.21 -8.47 23.82
N MET A 117 14.75 -8.43 22.61
CA MET A 117 15.31 -9.60 21.93
C MET A 117 16.81 -9.79 22.18
N ARG A 118 17.47 -8.81 22.82
CA ARG A 118 18.87 -8.89 23.20
C ARG A 118 19.16 -10.18 23.98
N THR A 119 20.12 -10.93 23.48
CA THR A 119 20.70 -12.11 24.13
C THR A 119 22.02 -11.73 24.80
N GLU A 120 22.40 -12.43 25.87
CA GLU A 120 23.72 -12.18 26.46
C GLU A 120 24.82 -12.56 25.46
N PRO A 121 25.86 -11.72 25.29
CA PRO A 121 26.94 -12.01 24.38
C PRO A 121 27.70 -13.25 24.86
N VAL A 122 27.54 -14.36 24.15
CA VAL A 122 28.33 -15.57 24.38
C VAL A 122 29.78 -15.26 23.97
N PRO A 123 30.81 -15.61 24.78
CA PRO A 123 32.20 -15.41 24.41
C PRO A 123 32.52 -16.09 23.07
N MET A 124 32.70 -15.30 22.02
CA MET A 124 32.94 -15.81 20.68
C MET A 124 34.43 -16.09 20.46
N PRO A 125 34.80 -17.22 19.82
CA PRO A 125 36.18 -17.45 19.41
C PRO A 125 36.64 -16.39 18.39
N PRO A 126 37.92 -15.98 18.38
CA PRO A 126 38.43 -14.91 17.51
C PRO A 126 38.40 -15.23 15.99
N LYS A 127 38.06 -16.46 15.60
CA LYS A 127 37.83 -16.86 14.20
C LYS A 127 36.63 -17.82 14.13
N MET A 128 35.48 -17.32 13.68
CA MET A 128 34.31 -18.14 13.39
C MET A 128 34.30 -18.61 11.94
N THR A 129 34.08 -19.89 11.71
CA THR A 129 33.85 -20.43 10.37
C THR A 129 32.46 -20.02 9.86
N GLU A 130 32.23 -20.15 8.55
CA GLU A 130 30.88 -19.92 7.97
C GLU A 130 29.84 -20.87 8.57
N TYR A 131 30.23 -22.10 8.93
CA TYR A 131 29.37 -23.05 9.63
C TYR A 131 29.01 -22.56 11.04
N ASP A 132 29.98 -22.01 11.79
CA ASP A 132 29.72 -21.45 13.13
C ASP A 132 28.74 -20.28 13.06
N LYS A 133 28.89 -19.40 12.06
CA LYS A 133 27.96 -18.28 11.83
C LYS A 133 26.56 -18.77 11.48
N ARG A 134 26.45 -19.78 10.61
CA ARG A 134 25.15 -20.43 10.29
C ARG A 134 24.50 -20.99 11.57
N CYS A 135 25.25 -21.69 12.41
CA CYS A 135 24.74 -22.20 13.69
C CYS A 135 24.34 -21.08 14.66
N CYS A 136 25.04 -19.94 14.67
CA CYS A 136 24.60 -18.74 15.41
C CYS A 136 23.25 -18.24 14.90
N CYS A 137 23.06 -18.11 13.58
CA CYS A 137 21.80 -17.66 13.00
C CYS A 137 20.63 -18.58 13.39
N LEU A 138 20.83 -19.91 13.36
CA LEU A 138 19.81 -20.88 13.79
C LEU A 138 19.46 -20.74 15.27
N ARG A 139 20.47 -20.55 16.14
CA ARG A 139 20.24 -20.32 17.56
C ARG A 139 19.50 -19.01 17.80
N GLU A 140 19.87 -17.95 17.10
CA GLU A 140 19.23 -16.64 17.20
C GLU A 140 17.76 -16.69 16.79
N ILE A 141 17.45 -17.36 15.66
CA ILE A 141 16.07 -17.57 15.21
C ILE A 141 15.24 -18.23 16.32
N GLN A 142 15.75 -19.31 16.92
CA GLN A 142 15.03 -20.03 17.98
C GLN A 142 14.92 -19.20 19.25
N GLN A 143 16.01 -18.59 19.73
CA GLN A 143 16.05 -17.83 20.98
C GLN A 143 15.13 -16.62 20.93
N THR A 144 15.14 -15.90 19.80
CA THR A 144 14.25 -14.75 19.62
C THR A 144 12.79 -15.18 19.47
N GLU A 145 12.50 -16.36 18.89
CA GLU A 145 11.13 -16.89 18.80
C GLU A 145 10.62 -17.39 20.16
N ASP A 146 11.48 -18.02 20.97
CA ASP A 146 11.21 -18.39 22.36
C ASP A 146 10.81 -17.14 23.16
N LYS A 147 11.68 -16.12 23.14
CA LYS A 147 11.47 -14.87 23.88
C LYS A 147 10.23 -14.10 23.38
N TYR A 148 9.96 -14.13 22.07
CA TYR A 148 8.76 -13.54 21.50
C TYR A 148 7.49 -14.23 21.96
N THR A 149 7.45 -15.57 21.92
CA THR A 149 6.29 -16.35 22.36
C THR A 149 6.04 -16.16 23.86
N ASP A 150 7.10 -16.12 24.67
CA ASP A 150 7.03 -15.82 26.10
C ASP A 150 6.50 -14.41 26.36
N THR A 151 6.89 -13.43 25.52
CA THR A 151 6.38 -12.06 25.60
C THR A 151 4.88 -12.00 25.31
N LEU A 152 4.41 -12.67 24.25
CA LEU A 152 2.98 -12.78 23.96
C LEU A 152 2.21 -13.44 25.12
N GLY A 153 2.80 -14.50 25.71
CA GLY A 153 2.28 -15.15 26.90
C GLY A 153 2.20 -14.19 28.09
N SER A 154 3.24 -13.39 28.31
CA SER A 154 3.31 -12.39 29.37
C SER A 154 2.22 -11.31 29.23
N ILE A 155 1.99 -10.79 28.01
CA ILE A 155 0.90 -9.86 27.72
C ILE A 155 -0.46 -10.48 28.10
N GLN A 156 -0.70 -11.74 27.71
CA GLN A 156 -1.95 -12.43 28.03
C GLN A 156 -2.13 -12.63 29.54
N GLN A 157 -1.12 -13.18 30.22
CA GLN A 157 -1.23 -13.61 31.62
C GLN A 157 -1.15 -12.45 32.61
N HIS A 158 -0.26 -11.49 32.37
CA HIS A 158 0.07 -10.44 33.33
C HIS A 158 -0.65 -9.12 33.04
N PHE A 159 -1.16 -8.89 31.83
CA PHE A 159 -1.91 -7.68 31.51
C PHE A 159 -3.37 -7.97 31.18
N MET A 160 -3.64 -8.74 30.12
CA MET A 160 -5.00 -8.92 29.60
C MET A 160 -5.94 -9.55 30.64
N LYS A 161 -5.57 -10.70 31.23
CA LYS A 161 -6.40 -11.37 32.24
C LYS A 161 -6.65 -10.51 33.49
N PRO A 162 -5.65 -9.83 34.08
CA PRO A 162 -5.92 -8.91 35.20
C PRO A 162 -6.79 -7.72 34.82
N LEU A 163 -6.57 -7.11 33.65
CA LEU A 163 -7.28 -5.91 33.20
C LEU A 163 -8.74 -6.18 32.81
N GLN A 164 -9.12 -7.42 32.48
CA GLN A 164 -10.52 -7.82 32.27
C GLN A 164 -11.44 -7.51 33.47
N ARG A 165 -10.89 -7.39 34.68
CA ARG A 165 -11.67 -6.99 35.88
C ARG A 165 -11.90 -5.49 35.99
N PHE A 166 -11.11 -4.68 35.28
CA PHE A 166 -11.13 -3.22 35.34
C PHE A 166 -11.74 -2.61 34.08
N LEU A 167 -11.60 -3.27 32.94
CA LEU A 167 -12.01 -2.82 31.62
C LEU A 167 -13.30 -3.49 31.16
N LYS A 168 -14.09 -2.80 30.34
CA LYS A 168 -15.25 -3.42 29.69
C LYS A 168 -14.75 -4.40 28.62
N PRO A 169 -15.54 -5.43 28.25
CA PRO A 169 -15.16 -6.37 27.19
C PRO A 169 -14.78 -5.68 25.87
N GLN A 170 -15.48 -4.60 25.52
CA GLN A 170 -15.18 -3.78 24.33
C GLN A 170 -13.80 -3.11 24.41
N ASP A 171 -13.44 -2.57 25.57
CA ASP A 171 -12.12 -1.94 25.76
C ASP A 171 -11.01 -2.99 25.66
N VAL A 172 -11.23 -4.19 26.22
CA VAL A 172 -10.29 -5.32 26.10
C VAL A 172 -10.14 -5.75 24.64
N GLU A 173 -11.22 -5.86 23.88
CA GLU A 173 -11.17 -6.19 22.46
C GLU A 173 -10.41 -5.14 21.63
N ILE A 174 -10.63 -3.85 21.91
CA ILE A 174 -9.94 -2.76 21.23
C ILE A 174 -8.45 -2.74 21.56
N ILE A 175 -8.08 -2.90 22.84
CA ILE A 175 -6.69 -2.78 23.31
C ILE A 175 -5.85 -4.00 22.91
N PHE A 176 -6.40 -5.21 23.02
CA PHE A 176 -5.65 -6.45 22.81
C PHE A 176 -5.87 -7.10 21.44
N ILE A 177 -6.83 -6.60 20.64
CA ILE A 177 -7.08 -6.96 19.24
C ILE A 177 -7.25 -8.48 19.07
N ASN A 178 -6.19 -9.16 18.61
CA ASN A 178 -6.13 -10.60 18.38
C ASN A 178 -4.82 -11.19 18.95
N ILE A 179 -4.31 -10.64 20.05
CA ILE A 179 -3.06 -11.09 20.68
C ILE A 179 -3.12 -12.57 21.11
N GLU A 180 -4.30 -13.08 21.50
CA GLU A 180 -4.48 -14.49 21.83
C GLU A 180 -4.33 -15.41 20.62
N ASP A 181 -4.79 -14.95 19.45
CA ASP A 181 -4.60 -15.68 18.20
C ASP A 181 -3.14 -15.69 17.78
N LEU A 182 -2.44 -14.57 17.92
CA LEU A 182 -0.99 -14.48 17.71
C LEU A 182 -0.26 -15.46 18.63
N LEU A 183 -0.52 -15.42 19.94
CA LEU A 183 0.08 -16.35 20.90
C LEU A 183 -0.17 -17.80 20.51
N ARG A 184 -1.40 -18.15 20.12
CA ARG A 184 -1.74 -19.51 19.69
C ARG A 184 -0.96 -19.93 18.46
N VAL A 185 -0.88 -19.09 17.42
CA VAL A 185 -0.13 -19.41 16.20
C VAL A 185 1.36 -19.56 16.50
N HIS A 186 1.95 -18.64 17.26
CA HIS A 186 3.38 -18.66 17.59
C HIS A 186 3.76 -19.83 18.51
N THR A 187 2.89 -20.22 19.44
CA THR A 187 3.09 -21.44 20.25
C THR A 187 3.24 -22.69 19.38
N HIS A 188 2.43 -22.83 18.33
CA HIS A 188 2.54 -23.96 17.40
C HIS A 188 3.74 -23.82 16.45
N PHE A 189 4.00 -22.61 15.96
CA PHE A 189 5.15 -22.30 15.11
C PHE A 189 6.47 -22.62 15.80
N LEU A 190 6.65 -22.15 17.05
CA LEU A 190 7.83 -22.40 17.86
C LEU A 190 8.03 -23.90 18.12
N LYS A 191 6.95 -24.65 18.38
CA LYS A 191 7.02 -26.10 18.55
C LYS A 191 7.55 -26.79 17.28
N GLU A 192 6.96 -26.50 16.12
CA GLU A 192 7.40 -27.10 14.85
C GLU A 192 8.80 -26.64 14.43
N MET A 193 9.15 -25.39 14.73
CA MET A 193 10.50 -24.84 14.53
C MET A 193 11.53 -25.61 15.36
N LYS A 194 11.27 -25.84 16.66
CA LYS A 194 12.15 -26.64 17.53
C LYS A 194 12.31 -28.06 17.03
N GLU A 195 11.24 -28.68 16.53
CA GLU A 195 11.30 -30.02 15.91
C GLU A 195 12.18 -30.01 14.65
N ALA A 196 12.09 -28.98 13.80
CA ALA A 196 12.94 -28.85 12.61
C ALA A 196 14.42 -28.55 12.94
N LEU A 197 14.67 -27.79 14.01
CA LEU A 197 16.01 -27.44 14.51
C LEU A 197 16.67 -28.54 15.35
N ALA A 198 15.94 -29.58 15.74
CA ALA A 198 16.49 -30.72 16.47
C ALA A 198 17.57 -31.47 15.67
N ASN A 199 17.51 -31.39 14.34
CA ASN A 199 18.59 -31.85 13.47
C ASN A 199 19.64 -30.72 13.29
N PRO A 200 20.94 -30.96 13.53
CA PRO A 200 22.00 -29.97 13.33
C PRO A 200 22.06 -29.34 11.93
N SER A 201 21.63 -30.07 10.90
CA SER A 201 21.53 -29.53 9.53
C SER A 201 20.22 -28.80 9.25
N ALA A 202 19.21 -28.90 10.13
CA ALA A 202 17.92 -28.20 10.04
C ALA A 202 17.26 -28.19 8.63
N PRO A 203 17.24 -29.31 7.89
CA PRO A 203 16.92 -29.31 6.46
C PRO A 203 15.45 -28.98 6.17
N THR A 204 14.57 -29.11 7.18
CA THR A 204 13.12 -28.87 7.05
C THR A 204 12.68 -27.51 7.58
N LEU A 205 13.59 -26.68 8.09
CA LEU A 205 13.25 -25.37 8.68
C LEU A 205 12.48 -24.48 7.71
N TYR A 206 12.89 -24.45 6.44
CA TYR A 206 12.24 -23.64 5.40
C TYR A 206 10.75 -24.01 5.21
N GLN A 207 10.39 -25.28 5.36
CA GLN A 207 9.01 -25.75 5.21
C GLN A 207 8.12 -25.20 6.33
N VAL A 208 8.66 -25.03 7.54
CA VAL A 208 7.94 -24.44 8.67
C VAL A 208 7.56 -22.99 8.34
N PHE A 209 8.50 -22.17 7.85
CA PHE A 209 8.21 -20.80 7.45
C PHE A 209 7.16 -20.71 6.33
N ILE A 210 7.30 -21.53 5.27
CA ILE A 210 6.35 -21.56 4.16
C ILE A 210 4.95 -21.96 4.65
N LYS A 211 4.86 -22.99 5.50
CA LYS A 211 3.60 -23.47 6.07
C LYS A 211 2.89 -22.40 6.92
N TYR A 212 3.65 -21.57 7.62
CA TYR A 212 3.09 -20.56 8.52
C TYR A 212 2.84 -19.20 7.86
N LYS A 213 3.32 -18.95 6.63
CA LYS A 213 3.06 -17.73 5.85
C LYS A 213 1.59 -17.32 5.88
N GLU A 214 0.68 -18.21 5.45
CA GLU A 214 -0.76 -17.91 5.40
C GLU A 214 -1.37 -17.74 6.80
N ARG A 215 -0.85 -18.48 7.79
CA ARG A 215 -1.31 -18.39 9.19
C ARG A 215 -0.92 -17.06 9.82
N PHE A 216 0.17 -16.45 9.36
CA PHE A 216 0.61 -15.12 9.78
C PHE A 216 -0.17 -13.98 9.12
N LEU A 217 -1.10 -14.22 8.19
CA LEU A 217 -1.97 -13.16 7.67
C LEU A 217 -2.85 -12.51 8.75
N ILE A 218 -3.00 -13.13 9.92
CA ILE A 218 -3.65 -12.53 11.10
C ILE A 218 -2.92 -11.27 11.61
N TYR A 219 -1.64 -11.07 11.26
CA TYR A 219 -0.92 -9.83 11.53
C TYR A 219 -1.52 -8.63 10.81
N GLY A 220 -2.18 -8.82 9.65
CA GLY A 220 -2.85 -7.71 8.95
C GLY A 220 -3.90 -7.03 9.81
N ARG A 221 -4.69 -7.79 10.58
CA ARG A 221 -5.64 -7.23 11.56
C ARG A 221 -4.91 -6.51 12.70
N TYR A 222 -3.86 -7.11 13.23
CA TYR A 222 -3.11 -6.54 14.34
C TYR A 222 -2.47 -5.20 13.96
N CYS A 223 -1.67 -5.17 12.89
CA CYS A 223 -0.92 -4.00 12.43
C CYS A 223 -1.83 -2.85 11.98
N SER A 224 -3.03 -3.15 11.45
CA SER A 224 -3.98 -2.09 11.07
C SER A 224 -4.70 -1.44 12.27
N GLN A 225 -4.71 -2.09 13.44
CA GLN A 225 -5.46 -1.67 14.63
C GLN A 225 -4.56 -1.21 15.79
N VAL A 226 -3.29 -1.61 15.83
CA VAL A 226 -2.36 -1.37 16.96
C VAL A 226 -2.22 0.11 17.34
N GLU A 227 -2.16 1.02 16.37
CA GLU A 227 -2.11 2.47 16.65
C GLU A 227 -3.38 2.98 17.34
N SER A 228 -4.54 2.49 16.91
CA SER A 228 -5.83 2.85 17.53
C SER A 228 -5.98 2.23 18.91
N ALA A 229 -5.47 1.01 19.10
CA ALA A 229 -5.43 0.31 20.37
C ALA A 229 -4.56 1.06 21.40
N SER A 230 -3.37 1.50 20.98
CA SER A 230 -2.45 2.32 21.78
C SER A 230 -3.11 3.64 22.20
N LYS A 231 -3.70 4.38 21.26
CA LYS A 231 -4.44 5.63 21.57
C LYS A 231 -5.63 5.40 22.50
N HIS A 232 -6.34 4.26 22.38
CA HIS A 232 -7.44 3.93 23.28
C HIS A 232 -6.94 3.58 24.68
N LEU A 233 -5.86 2.81 24.79
CA LEU A 233 -5.18 2.50 26.05
C LEU A 233 -4.78 3.79 26.78
N ASP A 234 -4.14 4.73 26.09
CA ASP A 234 -3.72 6.01 26.67
C ASP A 234 -4.91 6.83 27.21
N ARG A 235 -6.00 6.90 26.45
CA ARG A 235 -7.24 7.60 26.86
C ARG A 235 -7.85 6.96 28.10
N VAL A 236 -7.96 5.64 28.12
CA VAL A 236 -8.55 4.91 29.25
C VAL A 236 -7.68 5.05 30.49
N ALA A 237 -6.36 4.93 30.37
CA ALA A 237 -5.43 5.10 31.49
C ALA A 237 -5.50 6.54 32.05
N THR A 238 -5.49 7.56 31.19
CA THR A 238 -5.57 8.97 31.61
C THR A 238 -6.90 9.30 32.30
N ALA A 239 -8.00 8.71 31.82
CA ALA A 239 -9.33 8.97 32.38
C ALA A 239 -9.59 8.22 33.71
N ARG A 240 -8.81 7.17 34.00
CA ARG A 240 -9.08 6.23 35.09
C ARG A 240 -7.81 5.86 35.84
N GLU A 241 -7.61 6.52 36.98
CA GLU A 241 -6.47 6.31 37.88
C GLU A 241 -6.37 4.85 38.37
N ASP A 242 -7.50 4.17 38.60
CA ASP A 242 -7.53 2.75 38.97
C ASP A 242 -6.96 1.83 37.89
N VAL A 243 -7.18 2.16 36.61
CA VAL A 243 -6.59 1.43 35.47
C VAL A 243 -5.11 1.77 35.33
N GLN A 244 -4.73 3.04 35.48
CA GLN A 244 -3.33 3.46 35.41
C GLN A 244 -2.47 2.75 36.46
N MET A 245 -2.88 2.78 37.73
CA MET A 245 -2.19 2.06 38.81
C MET A 245 -2.11 0.56 38.52
N LYS A 246 -3.18 0.00 37.92
CA LYS A 246 -3.18 -1.43 37.58
C LYS A 246 -2.19 -1.76 36.47
N LEU A 247 -2.03 -0.89 35.47
CA LEU A 247 -1.05 -1.06 34.40
C LEU A 247 0.39 -1.06 34.95
N GLU A 248 0.69 -0.16 35.89
CA GLU A 248 1.99 -0.10 36.58
C GLU A 248 2.26 -1.38 37.39
N GLU A 249 1.27 -1.86 38.15
CA GLU A 249 1.37 -3.12 38.90
C GLU A 249 1.62 -4.31 37.96
N CYS A 250 0.92 -4.36 36.82
CA CYS A 250 1.09 -5.40 35.81
C CYS A 250 2.49 -5.35 35.18
N SER A 251 3.00 -4.16 34.85
CA SER A 251 4.35 -3.96 34.33
C SER A 251 5.42 -4.41 35.34
N GLN A 252 5.25 -4.04 36.61
CA GLN A 252 6.16 -4.47 37.67
C GLN A 252 6.22 -5.99 37.81
N ARG A 253 5.08 -6.66 37.71
CA ARG A 253 5.01 -8.13 37.81
C ARG A 253 5.55 -8.87 36.59
N ALA A 254 5.36 -8.31 35.40
CA ALA A 254 5.73 -8.94 34.14
C ALA A 254 7.22 -8.80 33.82
N ASN A 255 7.81 -7.64 34.10
CA ASN A 255 9.15 -7.28 33.64
C ASN A 255 9.87 -6.27 34.54
N ASN A 256 9.50 -6.20 35.82
CA ASN A 256 10.08 -5.27 36.81
C ASN A 256 9.99 -3.79 36.42
N GLY A 257 8.96 -3.41 35.66
CA GLY A 257 8.74 -2.01 35.27
C GLY A 257 9.58 -1.56 34.08
N ARG A 258 10.29 -2.49 33.40
CA ARG A 258 11.14 -2.15 32.25
C ARG A 258 10.33 -1.78 31.00
N PHE A 259 9.17 -2.42 30.81
CA PHE A 259 8.33 -2.20 29.64
C PHE A 259 6.87 -2.03 30.05
N THR A 260 6.23 -1.00 29.50
CA THR A 260 4.80 -0.73 29.66
C THR A 260 3.97 -1.63 28.73
N LEU A 261 2.66 -1.70 28.95
CA LEU A 261 1.78 -2.42 28.02
C LEU A 261 1.82 -1.79 26.61
N ARG A 262 1.93 -0.46 26.51
CA ARG A 262 2.02 0.26 25.24
C ARG A 262 3.23 -0.22 24.44
N ASP A 263 4.40 -0.29 25.08
CA ASP A 263 5.64 -0.76 24.45
C ASP A 263 5.49 -2.22 23.95
N LEU A 264 4.94 -3.08 24.80
CA LEU A 264 4.75 -4.50 24.49
C LEU A 264 3.77 -4.74 23.34
N LEU A 265 2.77 -3.87 23.15
CA LEU A 265 1.83 -3.98 22.02
C LEU A 265 2.48 -3.65 20.66
N MET A 266 3.64 -2.99 20.63
CA MET A 266 4.36 -2.73 19.38
C MET A 266 5.24 -3.91 18.93
N VAL A 267 5.62 -4.79 19.86
CA VAL A 267 6.53 -5.92 19.62
C VAL A 267 6.05 -6.87 18.50
N PRO A 268 4.76 -7.24 18.37
CA PRO A 268 4.32 -8.13 17.30
C PRO A 268 4.53 -7.56 15.90
N MET A 269 4.31 -6.25 15.73
CA MET A 269 4.54 -5.58 14.44
C MET A 269 6.02 -5.60 14.07
N GLN A 270 6.92 -5.46 15.04
CA GLN A 270 8.35 -5.59 14.79
C GLN A 270 8.74 -7.02 14.44
N ARG A 271 8.23 -8.02 15.19
CA ARG A 271 8.63 -9.42 15.00
C ARG A 271 8.39 -9.91 13.57
N VAL A 272 7.23 -9.62 12.99
CA VAL A 272 6.88 -10.09 11.64
C VAL A 272 7.83 -9.51 10.57
N LEU A 273 8.39 -8.32 10.80
CA LEU A 273 9.37 -7.67 9.92
C LEU A 273 10.81 -8.20 10.09
N LYS A 274 11.10 -8.93 11.17
CA LYS A 274 12.45 -9.47 11.41
C LYS A 274 12.68 -10.84 10.75
N TYR A 275 11.62 -11.59 10.39
CA TYR A 275 11.77 -12.93 9.82
C TYR A 275 12.57 -12.96 8.50
N HIS A 276 12.34 -12.01 7.59
CA HIS A 276 13.10 -11.97 6.35
C HIS A 276 14.57 -11.58 6.58
N LEU A 277 14.87 -10.73 7.56
CA LEU A 277 16.25 -10.36 7.92
C LEU A 277 17.01 -11.56 8.50
N LEU A 278 16.39 -12.28 9.44
CA LEU A 278 16.96 -13.49 10.04
C LEU A 278 17.23 -14.59 9.00
N LEU A 279 16.27 -14.81 8.08
CA LEU A 279 16.45 -15.78 6.99
C LEU A 279 17.50 -15.32 5.97
N GLN A 280 17.60 -14.02 5.70
CA GLN A 280 18.61 -13.46 4.81
C GLN A 280 20.03 -13.71 5.32
N GLU A 281 20.29 -13.50 6.62
CA GLU A 281 21.60 -13.78 7.21
C GLU A 281 21.89 -15.28 7.26
N LEU A 282 20.88 -16.12 7.53
CA LEU A 282 21.02 -17.58 7.46
C LEU A 282 21.39 -18.07 6.05
N VAL A 283 20.73 -17.55 5.00
CA VAL A 283 21.00 -17.88 3.59
C VAL A 283 22.42 -17.48 3.20
N LYS A 284 22.91 -16.34 3.68
CA LYS A 284 24.27 -15.84 3.41
C LYS A 284 25.34 -16.81 3.90
N HIS A 285 25.14 -17.40 5.09
CA HIS A 285 26.08 -18.35 5.70
C HIS A 285 25.84 -19.82 5.35
N THR A 286 24.82 -20.12 4.54
CA THR A 286 24.55 -21.49 4.04
C THR A 286 25.33 -21.75 2.74
N GLN A 287 26.13 -22.82 2.76
CA GLN A 287 27.02 -23.22 1.65
C GLN A 287 26.41 -24.30 0.76
N ASP A 288 25.58 -25.19 1.31
CA ASP A 288 24.90 -26.22 0.53
C ASP A 288 23.91 -25.58 -0.44
N ALA A 289 24.04 -25.89 -1.73
CA ALA A 289 23.26 -25.23 -2.78
C ALA A 289 21.77 -25.56 -2.71
N THR A 290 21.42 -26.80 -2.36
CA THR A 290 20.03 -27.24 -2.26
C THR A 290 19.36 -26.64 -1.03
N GLU A 291 20.04 -26.64 0.11
CA GLU A 291 19.56 -26.01 1.34
C GLU A 291 19.39 -24.51 1.17
N LYS A 292 20.37 -23.84 0.53
CA LYS A 292 20.32 -22.41 0.25
C LYS A 292 19.13 -22.03 -0.62
N GLU A 293 18.83 -22.82 -1.65
CA GLU A 293 17.68 -22.58 -2.52
C GLU A 293 16.35 -22.79 -1.77
N ASN A 294 16.26 -23.84 -0.95
CA ASN A 294 15.09 -24.06 -0.11
C ASN A 294 14.86 -22.91 0.89
N LEU A 295 15.94 -22.39 1.50
CA LEU A 295 15.86 -21.24 2.40
C LEU A 295 15.50 -19.94 1.68
N ARG A 296 15.89 -19.76 0.40
CA ARG A 296 15.42 -18.63 -0.41
C ARG A 296 13.92 -18.63 -0.62
N LEU A 297 13.31 -19.80 -0.84
CA LEU A 297 11.84 -19.91 -0.92
C LEU A 297 11.16 -19.45 0.37
N ALA A 298 11.73 -19.79 1.53
CA ALA A 298 11.24 -19.30 2.82
C ALA A 298 11.48 -17.79 3.01
N LEU A 299 12.63 -17.28 2.57
CA LEU A 299 12.95 -15.85 2.59
C LEU A 299 11.94 -15.05 1.76
N ASP A 300 11.66 -15.47 0.53
CA ASP A 300 10.68 -14.83 -0.34
C ASP A 300 9.28 -14.89 0.26
N ALA A 301 8.90 -16.03 0.86
CA ALA A 301 7.65 -16.15 1.60
C ALA A 301 7.51 -15.14 2.75
N MET A 302 8.59 -14.84 3.48
CA MET A 302 8.59 -13.86 4.58
C MET A 302 8.69 -12.41 4.10
N ARG A 303 9.36 -12.15 2.97
CA ARG A 303 9.32 -10.83 2.31
C ARG A 303 7.92 -10.50 1.81
N ASP A 304 7.28 -11.46 1.14
CA ASP A 304 5.89 -11.34 0.72
C ASP A 304 4.96 -11.05 1.92
N LEU A 305 5.17 -11.73 3.04
CA LEU A 305 4.38 -11.51 4.26
C LEU A 305 4.54 -10.07 4.77
N ALA A 306 5.78 -9.54 4.85
CA ALA A 306 6.03 -8.17 5.24
C ALA A 306 5.32 -7.18 4.31
N GLN A 307 5.38 -7.42 2.99
CA GLN A 307 4.66 -6.62 2.01
C GLN A 307 3.14 -6.70 2.20
N CYS A 308 2.57 -7.90 2.40
CA CYS A 308 1.14 -8.07 2.66
C CYS A 308 0.68 -7.31 3.91
N VAL A 309 1.45 -7.34 5.00
CA VAL A 309 1.12 -6.59 6.23
C VAL A 309 1.11 -5.08 5.95
N ASN A 310 2.09 -4.58 5.20
CA ASN A 310 2.16 -3.18 4.78
C ASN A 310 0.99 -2.78 3.88
N GLU A 311 0.59 -3.63 2.93
CA GLU A 311 -0.60 -3.40 2.11
C GLU A 311 -1.88 -3.37 2.94
N VAL A 312 -2.04 -4.25 3.92
CA VAL A 312 -3.23 -4.24 4.80
C VAL A 312 -3.31 -2.96 5.64
N LYS A 313 -2.16 -2.47 6.15
CA LYS A 313 -2.09 -1.17 6.83
C LYS A 313 -2.48 -0.04 5.88
N ARG A 314 -1.91 -0.02 4.67
CA ARG A 314 -2.21 0.97 3.62
C ARG A 314 -3.69 0.94 3.20
N ASP A 315 -4.29 -0.24 3.05
CA ASP A 315 -5.70 -0.41 2.70
C ASP A 315 -6.62 0.09 3.81
N ASN A 316 -6.25 -0.12 5.08
CA ASN A 316 -7.00 0.45 6.20
C ASN A 316 -6.91 1.99 6.26
N GLU A 317 -5.73 2.55 6.02
CA GLU A 317 -5.56 4.01 5.89
C GLU A 317 -6.41 4.56 4.73
N THR A 318 -6.39 3.86 3.59
CA THR A 318 -7.20 4.17 2.40
C THR A 318 -8.69 4.15 2.74
N LEU A 319 -9.18 3.14 3.46
CA LEU A 319 -10.57 3.05 3.90
C LEU A 319 -10.96 4.18 4.86
N ARG A 320 -10.07 4.59 5.76
CA ARG A 320 -10.28 5.77 6.62
C ARG A 320 -10.39 7.04 5.81
N GLN A 321 -9.53 7.21 4.80
CA GLN A 321 -9.59 8.34 3.87
C GLN A 321 -10.91 8.36 3.08
N ILE A 322 -11.31 7.22 2.52
CA ILE A 322 -12.60 7.05 1.83
C ILE A 322 -13.76 7.42 2.75
N THR A 323 -13.73 6.99 4.02
CA THR A 323 -14.76 7.32 5.00
C THR A 323 -14.82 8.84 5.26
N ASN A 324 -13.66 9.51 5.39
CA ASN A 324 -13.61 10.96 5.56
C ASN A 324 -14.17 11.70 4.34
N PHE A 325 -13.81 11.27 3.12
CA PHE A 325 -14.39 11.84 1.89
C PHE A 325 -15.91 11.67 1.87
N GLN A 326 -16.40 10.48 2.20
CA GLN A 326 -17.83 10.18 2.23
C GLN A 326 -18.60 11.03 3.26
N LEU A 327 -17.97 11.40 4.38
CA LEU A 327 -18.58 12.32 5.36
C LEU A 327 -18.59 13.78 4.90
N SER A 328 -17.63 14.18 4.06
CA SER A 328 -17.52 15.55 3.55
C SER A 328 -18.33 15.81 2.27
N ILE A 329 -18.73 14.77 1.54
CA ILE A 329 -19.46 14.87 0.27
C ILE A 329 -20.96 14.71 0.51
N GLU A 330 -21.72 15.75 0.22
CA GLU A 330 -23.18 15.76 0.28
C GLU A 330 -23.81 15.27 -1.04
N ASN A 331 -25.02 14.70 -0.95
CA ASN A 331 -25.77 14.14 -2.08
C ASN A 331 -25.09 12.93 -2.75
N LEU A 332 -24.40 12.10 -1.97
CA LEU A 332 -23.83 10.85 -2.41
C LEU A 332 -24.72 9.67 -1.98
N ASP A 333 -25.25 8.92 -2.95
CA ASP A 333 -26.19 7.82 -2.67
C ASP A 333 -25.52 6.46 -2.40
N GLN A 334 -24.23 6.31 -2.78
CA GLN A 334 -23.51 5.04 -2.71
C GLN A 334 -22.19 5.18 -1.93
N SER A 335 -21.77 4.11 -1.26
CA SER A 335 -20.48 4.10 -0.56
C SER A 335 -19.31 4.25 -1.54
N LEU A 336 -18.40 5.18 -1.24
CA LEU A 336 -17.21 5.45 -2.06
C LEU A 336 -16.28 4.24 -2.18
N ALA A 337 -16.32 3.33 -1.21
CA ALA A 337 -15.50 2.12 -1.21
C ALA A 337 -15.74 1.21 -2.43
N HIS A 338 -16.90 1.33 -3.10
CA HIS A 338 -17.19 0.56 -4.32
C HIS A 338 -16.37 1.03 -5.53
N TYR A 339 -15.89 2.27 -5.52
CA TYR A 339 -15.17 2.90 -6.63
C TYR A 339 -13.65 2.78 -6.53
N GLY A 340 -13.15 2.00 -5.58
CA GLY A 340 -11.73 1.68 -5.42
C GLY A 340 -10.96 2.72 -4.61
N ARG A 341 -9.64 2.73 -4.77
CA ARG A 341 -8.73 3.62 -4.06
C ARG A 341 -8.81 5.05 -4.63
N PRO A 342 -8.79 6.10 -3.80
CA PRO A 342 -8.61 7.46 -4.26
C PRO A 342 -7.24 7.64 -4.94
N LYS A 343 -7.22 8.43 -6.02
CA LYS A 343 -6.02 8.76 -6.80
C LYS A 343 -5.56 10.18 -6.53
N ILE A 344 -6.44 11.14 -6.78
CA ILE A 344 -6.17 12.56 -6.62
C ILE A 344 -7.49 13.30 -6.38
N ASP A 345 -7.43 14.37 -5.61
CA ASP A 345 -8.51 15.31 -5.39
C ASP A 345 -7.96 16.73 -5.48
N GLY A 346 -8.80 17.69 -5.88
CA GLY A 346 -8.34 19.07 -6.05
C GLY A 346 -9.26 19.95 -6.89
N GLU A 347 -8.89 21.22 -7.02
CA GLU A 347 -9.62 22.23 -7.78
C GLU A 347 -9.34 22.14 -9.28
N LEU A 348 -10.40 22.20 -10.08
CA LEU A 348 -10.31 22.26 -11.54
C LEU A 348 -11.42 23.11 -12.14
N LYS A 349 -11.23 23.55 -13.38
CA LYS A 349 -12.29 24.15 -14.19
C LYS A 349 -12.80 23.13 -15.19
N ILE A 350 -14.11 23.00 -15.34
CA ILE A 350 -14.72 22.03 -16.25
C ILE A 350 -15.70 22.68 -17.22
N THR A 351 -15.70 22.21 -18.46
CA THR A 351 -16.77 22.44 -19.45
C THR A 351 -17.38 21.09 -19.83
N SER A 352 -18.64 21.09 -20.26
CA SER A 352 -19.31 19.91 -20.82
C SER A 352 -19.97 20.26 -22.15
N VAL A 353 -20.38 19.25 -22.90
CA VAL A 353 -21.13 19.42 -24.16
C VAL A 353 -22.38 20.31 -23.97
N GLU A 354 -23.06 20.17 -22.82
CA GLU A 354 -24.25 20.95 -22.47
C GLU A 354 -23.91 22.38 -21.98
N ARG A 355 -22.73 22.57 -21.39
CA ARG A 355 -22.31 23.84 -20.78
C ARG A 355 -20.91 24.23 -21.24
N ARG A 356 -20.88 25.13 -22.23
CA ARG A 356 -19.65 25.64 -22.84
C ARG A 356 -18.85 26.64 -21.99
N SER A 357 -19.37 27.11 -20.86
CA SER A 357 -18.63 28.01 -19.96
C SER A 357 -17.81 27.22 -18.94
N LYS A 358 -16.57 27.69 -18.69
CA LYS A 358 -15.70 27.10 -17.66
C LYS A 358 -16.32 27.27 -16.28
N MET A 359 -16.52 26.16 -15.57
CA MET A 359 -17.09 26.14 -14.24
C MET A 359 -16.06 25.72 -13.20
N ASP A 360 -15.90 26.51 -12.13
CA ASP A 360 -15.04 26.15 -11.00
C ASP A 360 -15.66 24.98 -10.22
N ARG A 361 -14.89 23.91 -10.04
CA ARG A 361 -15.29 22.67 -9.38
C ARG A 361 -14.16 22.10 -8.54
N TYR A 362 -14.53 21.23 -7.62
CA TYR A 362 -13.61 20.38 -6.90
C TYR A 362 -13.88 18.95 -7.33
N ALA A 363 -12.85 18.19 -7.69
CA ALA A 363 -13.01 16.83 -8.17
C ALA A 363 -12.34 15.82 -7.24
N PHE A 364 -12.93 14.64 -7.13
CA PHE A 364 -12.32 13.48 -6.48
C PHE A 364 -12.21 12.36 -7.52
N LEU A 365 -10.99 11.94 -7.84
CA LEU A 365 -10.71 10.83 -8.73
C LEU A 365 -10.42 9.56 -7.91
N LEU A 366 -11.14 8.48 -8.21
CA LEU A 366 -10.91 7.14 -7.69
C LEU A 366 -10.64 6.18 -8.84
N ASP A 367 -10.22 4.94 -8.55
CA ASP A 367 -9.98 3.90 -9.57
C ASP A 367 -11.11 3.80 -10.61
N LYS A 368 -12.38 3.96 -10.18
CA LYS A 368 -13.54 3.70 -11.04
C LYS A 368 -14.47 4.88 -11.30
N ALA A 369 -14.25 6.01 -10.65
CA ALA A 369 -15.15 7.13 -10.73
C ALA A 369 -14.43 8.46 -10.59
N LEU A 370 -14.97 9.49 -11.25
CA LEU A 370 -14.66 10.88 -11.00
C LEU A 370 -15.91 11.57 -10.45
N LEU A 371 -15.80 12.10 -9.23
CA LEU A 371 -16.87 12.87 -8.60
C LEU A 371 -16.60 14.35 -8.80
N ILE A 372 -17.53 15.06 -9.44
CA ILE A 372 -17.43 16.49 -9.69
C ILE A 372 -18.31 17.22 -8.69
N CYS A 373 -17.70 17.99 -7.82
CA CYS A 373 -18.34 18.63 -6.69
C CYS A 373 -18.26 20.16 -6.77
N LYS A 374 -19.20 20.83 -6.09
CA LYS A 374 -19.09 22.26 -5.78
C LYS A 374 -18.75 22.40 -4.30
N ARG A 375 -17.58 22.95 -4.01
CA ARG A 375 -17.12 23.21 -2.64
C ARG A 375 -17.98 24.28 -1.95
N ARG A 376 -18.31 24.05 -0.67
CA ARG A 376 -19.03 24.96 0.24
C ARG A 376 -18.32 24.99 1.60
N GLY A 377 -17.24 25.75 1.69
CA GLY A 377 -16.37 25.71 2.88
C GLY A 377 -15.64 24.37 2.97
N ASP A 378 -15.99 23.57 3.98
CA ASP A 378 -15.42 22.24 4.23
C ASP A 378 -16.30 21.07 3.73
N THR A 379 -17.50 21.34 3.20
CA THR A 379 -18.34 20.32 2.55
C THR A 379 -18.34 20.45 1.03
N TYR A 380 -18.65 19.35 0.35
CA TYR A 380 -18.62 19.23 -1.10
C TYR A 380 -19.97 18.74 -1.62
N ASP A 381 -20.70 19.59 -2.33
CA ASP A 381 -21.95 19.16 -2.97
C ASP A 381 -21.62 18.36 -4.24
N LEU A 382 -22.00 17.09 -4.33
CA LEU A 382 -21.93 16.34 -5.59
C LEU A 382 -22.81 17.02 -6.65
N LYS A 383 -22.23 17.31 -7.82
CA LYS A 383 -22.93 17.90 -8.98
C LYS A 383 -22.98 16.97 -10.18
N ASP A 384 -21.95 16.16 -10.36
CA ASP A 384 -21.90 15.18 -11.42
C ASP A 384 -21.08 13.97 -10.97
N PHE A 385 -21.42 12.80 -11.52
CA PHE A 385 -20.77 11.53 -11.22
C PHE A 385 -20.39 10.84 -12.53
N VAL A 386 -19.10 10.69 -12.78
CA VAL A 386 -18.59 10.10 -14.02
C VAL A 386 -18.05 8.72 -13.74
N ASN A 387 -18.63 7.71 -14.39
CA ASN A 387 -18.15 6.33 -14.32
C ASN A 387 -17.02 6.11 -15.32
N LEU A 388 -15.79 5.89 -14.84
CA LEU A 388 -14.61 5.83 -15.71
C LEU A 388 -14.57 4.61 -16.65
N HIS A 389 -15.43 3.60 -16.46
CA HIS A 389 -15.44 2.41 -17.31
C HIS A 389 -15.85 2.70 -18.77
N SER A 390 -16.57 3.79 -19.02
CA SER A 390 -17.07 4.15 -20.35
C SER A 390 -16.40 5.39 -20.92
N PHE A 391 -15.30 5.85 -20.31
CA PHE A 391 -14.61 7.08 -20.70
C PHE A 391 -13.14 6.84 -21.00
N GLN A 392 -12.63 7.59 -21.96
CA GLN A 392 -11.23 7.63 -22.34
C GLN A 392 -10.66 9.03 -22.16
N VAL A 393 -9.38 9.07 -21.80
CA VAL A 393 -8.61 10.31 -21.72
C VAL A 393 -8.01 10.60 -23.09
N ARG A 394 -8.16 11.83 -23.55
CA ARG A 394 -7.51 12.32 -24.77
C ARG A 394 -6.79 13.60 -24.47
N ASP A 395 -5.48 13.59 -24.68
CA ASP A 395 -4.69 14.81 -24.57
C ASP A 395 -4.96 15.74 -25.76
N ASP A 396 -5.09 17.04 -25.47
CA ASP A 396 -5.11 18.11 -26.46
C ASP A 396 -3.93 19.06 -26.20
N SER A 397 -2.96 19.03 -27.12
CA SER A 397 -1.78 19.88 -27.11
C SER A 397 -2.03 21.27 -27.70
N SER A 398 -3.26 21.57 -28.16
CA SER A 398 -3.60 22.87 -28.75
C SER A 398 -3.43 24.05 -27.79
N GLY A 399 -3.62 23.80 -26.47
CA GLY A 399 -3.49 24.77 -25.39
C GLY A 399 -2.08 24.99 -24.85
N GLU A 400 -1.09 24.17 -25.22
CA GLU A 400 0.30 24.28 -24.71
C GLU A 400 1.03 25.56 -25.18
N ARG A 401 0.50 26.27 -26.18
CA ARG A 401 1.12 27.50 -26.71
C ARG A 401 0.93 28.74 -25.84
N ASP A 402 0.01 28.69 -24.88
CA ASP A 402 -0.35 29.83 -24.03
C ASP A 402 -0.05 29.43 -22.57
N ASN A 403 1.10 29.85 -22.02
CA ASN A 403 1.52 29.66 -20.61
C ASN A 403 0.64 30.47 -19.62
N LYS A 404 -0.64 30.62 -19.91
CA LYS A 404 -1.60 31.36 -19.08
C LYS A 404 -2.30 30.38 -18.14
N LYS A 405 -2.59 30.83 -16.92
CA LYS A 405 -3.34 30.02 -15.95
C LYS A 405 -4.68 29.55 -16.54
N TRP A 406 -5.06 28.31 -16.27
CA TRP A 406 -6.34 27.72 -16.68
C TRP A 406 -6.52 27.49 -18.19
N THR A 407 -5.44 27.39 -18.95
CA THR A 407 -5.45 27.00 -20.39
C THR A 407 -5.06 25.54 -20.62
N HIS A 408 -4.33 24.94 -19.67
CA HIS A 408 -3.87 23.55 -19.75
C HIS A 408 -5.05 22.59 -19.59
N MET A 409 -5.33 21.77 -20.61
CA MET A 409 -6.53 20.93 -20.64
C MET A 409 -6.28 19.56 -21.27
N PHE A 410 -7.11 18.59 -20.89
CA PHE A 410 -7.33 17.35 -21.62
C PHE A 410 -8.83 17.00 -21.61
N LEU A 411 -9.24 16.11 -22.51
CA LEU A 411 -10.62 15.68 -22.66
C LEU A 411 -10.87 14.33 -21.98
N LEU A 412 -12.05 14.20 -21.37
CA LEU A 412 -12.61 12.95 -20.92
C LEU A 412 -13.85 12.65 -21.78
N ILE A 413 -13.71 11.69 -22.70
CA ILE A 413 -14.69 11.43 -23.76
C ILE A 413 -15.33 10.07 -23.53
N GLU A 414 -16.65 10.01 -23.58
CA GLU A 414 -17.37 8.74 -23.49
C GLU A 414 -17.20 7.91 -24.77
N ASP A 415 -17.02 6.60 -24.66
CA ASP A 415 -16.81 5.69 -25.80
C ASP A 415 -17.94 5.76 -26.84
N GLN A 416 -19.16 6.04 -26.39
CA GLN A 416 -20.36 6.15 -27.23
C GLN A 416 -20.56 7.57 -27.79
N GLY A 417 -19.71 8.52 -27.40
CA GLY A 417 -19.70 9.91 -27.87
C GLY A 417 -20.87 10.78 -27.40
N ALA A 418 -21.70 10.31 -26.45
CA ALA A 418 -22.85 11.07 -25.96
C ALA A 418 -22.45 12.16 -24.96
N GLN A 419 -21.47 11.88 -24.09
CA GLN A 419 -20.97 12.84 -23.12
C GLN A 419 -19.45 13.09 -23.27
N GLY A 420 -19.04 14.32 -22.96
CA GLY A 420 -17.64 14.71 -22.98
C GLY A 420 -17.39 15.89 -22.04
N TYR A 421 -16.21 15.88 -21.41
CA TYR A 421 -15.75 16.92 -20.51
C TYR A 421 -14.40 17.45 -20.98
N GLU A 422 -14.19 18.76 -20.86
CA GLU A 422 -12.86 19.35 -20.96
C GLU A 422 -12.45 19.79 -19.55
N LEU A 423 -11.35 19.23 -19.04
CA LEU A 423 -10.82 19.50 -17.71
C LEU A 423 -9.65 20.46 -17.84
N PHE A 424 -9.76 21.65 -17.24
CA PHE A 424 -8.77 22.71 -17.27
C PHE A 424 -8.08 22.85 -15.91
N PHE A 425 -6.76 22.98 -15.95
CA PHE A 425 -5.88 23.05 -14.79
C PHE A 425 -5.10 24.36 -14.76
N LYS A 426 -4.75 24.81 -13.55
CA LYS A 426 -4.07 26.09 -13.32
C LYS A 426 -2.68 26.12 -13.98
N THR A 427 -1.93 25.03 -13.86
CA THR A 427 -0.55 24.85 -14.34
C THR A 427 -0.44 23.61 -15.24
N ARG A 428 0.66 23.50 -15.98
CA ARG A 428 0.92 22.35 -16.88
C ARG A 428 1.22 21.09 -16.06
N GLU A 429 1.86 21.28 -14.93
CA GLU A 429 2.28 20.28 -13.97
C GLU A 429 1.06 19.64 -13.32
N LEU A 430 0.06 20.43 -12.91
CA LEU A 430 -1.23 19.91 -12.45
C LEU A 430 -1.94 19.11 -13.55
N LYS A 431 -1.98 19.60 -14.80
CA LYS A 431 -2.54 18.84 -15.94
C LYS A 431 -1.86 17.48 -16.06
N LYS A 432 -0.52 17.46 -16.07
CA LYS A 432 0.29 16.24 -16.18
C LYS A 432 -0.01 15.26 -15.03
N LYS A 433 0.00 15.75 -13.79
CA LYS A 433 -0.28 14.96 -12.59
C LYS A 433 -1.67 14.34 -12.62
N TRP A 434 -2.69 15.12 -12.96
CA TRP A 434 -4.07 14.60 -13.09
C TRP A 434 -4.17 13.57 -14.21
N MET A 435 -3.58 13.83 -15.38
CA MET A 435 -3.61 12.92 -16.52
C MET A 435 -2.97 11.56 -16.18
N GLU A 436 -1.79 11.55 -15.57
CA GLU A 436 -1.13 10.33 -15.09
C GLU A 436 -2.04 9.55 -14.12
N GLN A 437 -2.74 10.24 -13.20
CA GLN A 437 -3.67 9.59 -12.29
C GLN A 437 -4.91 9.00 -12.99
N PHE A 438 -5.43 9.66 -14.03
CA PHE A 438 -6.50 9.07 -14.85
C PHE A 438 -6.00 7.86 -15.64
N GLU A 439 -4.81 7.92 -16.24
CA GLU A 439 -4.20 6.78 -16.93
C GLU A 439 -3.96 5.61 -15.97
N MET A 440 -3.55 5.88 -14.73
CA MET A 440 -3.42 4.86 -13.69
C MET A 440 -4.77 4.29 -13.26
N ALA A 441 -5.81 5.11 -13.08
CA ALA A 441 -7.15 4.65 -12.74
C ALA A 441 -7.73 3.75 -13.85
N ILE A 442 -7.66 4.23 -15.09
CA ILE A 442 -8.12 3.50 -16.28
C ILE A 442 -7.25 2.24 -16.49
N GLY A 443 -5.93 2.35 -16.32
CA GLY A 443 -4.96 1.26 -16.39
C GLY A 443 -5.14 0.20 -15.30
N THR A 444 -5.62 0.56 -14.11
CA THR A 444 -5.90 -0.37 -13.01
C THR A 444 -7.00 -1.37 -13.40
N PHE A 445 -7.95 -0.99 -14.26
CA PHE A 445 -8.91 -1.94 -14.84
C PHE A 445 -8.25 -3.00 -15.72
N TYR A 446 -7.11 -2.69 -16.31
CA TYR A 446 -6.36 -3.57 -17.19
C TYR A 446 -5.19 -4.28 -16.47
N GLN A 447 -4.97 -4.05 -15.16
CA GLN A 447 -3.92 -4.71 -14.37
C GLN A 447 -4.41 -5.95 -13.60
N GLY A 448 -5.68 -6.30 -13.76
CA GLY A 448 -6.20 -7.58 -13.30
C GLY A 448 -7.61 -7.83 -13.81
N TYR A 449 -7.95 -9.08 -13.98
CA TYR A 449 -9.20 -9.55 -14.54
C TYR A 449 -9.95 -10.33 -13.49
N ARG A 450 -11.25 -10.03 -13.36
CA ARG A 450 -12.17 -10.85 -12.58
C ARG A 450 -13.05 -11.60 -13.55
N CYS A 451 -12.97 -12.93 -13.53
CA CYS A 451 -13.82 -13.74 -14.40
C CYS A 451 -15.30 -13.48 -14.06
N GLN A 452 -16.11 -13.00 -15.00
CA GLN A 452 -17.53 -12.73 -14.75
C GLN A 452 -18.34 -13.99 -14.40
N ARG A 453 -17.84 -15.18 -14.75
CA ARG A 453 -18.51 -16.47 -14.47
C ARG A 453 -18.17 -17.03 -13.08
N CYS A 454 -16.90 -17.16 -12.73
CA CYS A 454 -16.48 -17.76 -11.45
C CYS A 454 -15.98 -16.75 -10.41
N ARG A 455 -15.95 -15.46 -10.75
CA ARG A 455 -15.46 -14.36 -9.91
C ARG A 455 -14.00 -14.46 -9.48
N ALA A 456 -13.23 -15.41 -10.03
CA ALA A 456 -11.81 -15.56 -9.76
C ALA A 456 -11.05 -14.29 -10.21
N PRO A 457 -10.29 -13.65 -9.31
CA PRO A 457 -9.39 -12.56 -9.65
C PRO A 457 -8.08 -13.11 -10.22
N ALA A 458 -7.46 -12.40 -11.15
CA ALA A 458 -6.15 -12.73 -11.69
C ALA A 458 -5.44 -11.47 -12.17
N HIS A 459 -4.13 -11.35 -11.96
CA HIS A 459 -3.36 -10.30 -12.63
C HIS A 459 -3.31 -10.54 -14.15
N LYS A 460 -3.08 -9.49 -14.93
CA LYS A 460 -3.00 -9.58 -16.42
C LYS A 460 -2.00 -10.63 -16.88
N GLU A 461 -0.84 -10.66 -16.25
CA GLU A 461 0.26 -11.61 -16.45
C GLU A 461 -0.04 -13.02 -15.92
N CYS A 462 -1.06 -13.18 -15.08
CA CYS A 462 -1.44 -14.44 -14.47
C CYS A 462 -2.66 -15.10 -15.13
N LEU A 463 -3.32 -14.44 -16.09
CA LEU A 463 -4.50 -14.94 -16.80
C LEU A 463 -4.30 -16.35 -17.39
N GLY A 464 -3.15 -16.61 -18.00
CA GLY A 464 -2.82 -17.93 -18.58
C GLY A 464 -2.61 -19.05 -17.55
N ARG A 465 -2.52 -18.71 -16.26
CA ARG A 465 -2.40 -19.67 -15.15
C ARG A 465 -3.72 -19.90 -14.42
N VAL A 466 -4.77 -19.13 -14.75
CA VAL A 466 -6.10 -19.29 -14.16
C VAL A 466 -6.75 -20.54 -14.75
N PRO A 467 -7.18 -21.51 -13.93
CA PRO A 467 -7.84 -22.70 -14.45
C PRO A 467 -9.16 -22.33 -15.18
N PRO A 468 -9.54 -23.09 -16.22
CA PRO A 468 -10.76 -22.82 -16.99
C PRO A 468 -12.00 -22.76 -16.09
N CYS A 469 -12.87 -21.77 -16.32
CA CYS A 469 -14.07 -21.63 -15.53
C CYS A 469 -15.08 -22.76 -15.84
N GLY A 470 -15.50 -23.50 -14.82
CA GLY A 470 -16.70 -24.33 -14.82
C GLY A 470 -16.53 -25.80 -15.27
N ARG A 471 -16.42 -26.70 -14.29
CA ARG A 471 -17.45 -27.72 -14.00
C ARG A 471 -17.46 -27.98 -12.50
N HIS A 472 -18.43 -27.39 -11.79
CA HIS A 472 -19.25 -27.99 -10.74
C HIS A 472 -20.11 -26.88 -10.12
N GLY A 473 -21.40 -26.91 -10.43
CA GLY A 473 -22.42 -26.26 -9.63
C GLY A 473 -22.72 -27.12 -8.40
N GLN A 474 -22.98 -26.44 -7.28
CA GLN A 474 -23.76 -26.85 -6.11
C GLN A 474 -23.51 -28.26 -5.55
N ASP A 475 -22.79 -28.35 -4.43
CA ASP A 475 -23.36 -28.88 -3.17
C ASP A 475 -22.34 -28.81 -2.03
N PHE A 476 -22.74 -28.12 -0.95
CA PHE A 476 -22.22 -28.32 0.39
C PHE A 476 -22.93 -29.55 0.99
N SER A 477 -22.23 -30.67 1.23
CA SER A 477 -22.42 -31.55 2.42
C SER A 477 -21.61 -32.86 2.39
N GLY A 478 -20.98 -33.18 3.52
CA GLY A 478 -20.90 -34.49 4.19
C GLY A 478 -20.58 -35.81 3.46
N THR A 479 -19.46 -36.41 3.87
CA THR A 479 -19.27 -37.85 4.27
C THR A 479 -19.14 -39.00 3.24
N MET A 480 -18.08 -39.79 3.50
CA MET A 480 -17.92 -41.28 3.44
C MET A 480 -17.80 -42.03 2.08
N LYS A 481 -16.65 -42.76 2.01
CA LYS A 481 -16.22 -43.93 1.20
C LYS A 481 -17.28 -44.76 0.44
N LYS A 482 -16.93 -45.24 -0.78
CA LYS A 482 -16.72 -46.69 -1.11
C LYS A 482 -16.25 -46.99 -2.56
N ASP A 483 -15.72 -48.20 -2.70
CA ASP A 483 -14.95 -48.89 -3.75
C ASP A 483 -15.49 -49.03 -5.20
N LYS A 484 -14.53 -48.98 -6.16
CA LYS A 484 -14.17 -49.85 -7.35
C LYS A 484 -15.20 -50.86 -7.95
N PRO A 485 -15.06 -51.39 -9.22
CA PRO A 485 -13.84 -51.59 -10.02
C PRO A 485 -13.89 -51.50 -11.59
N HIS A 486 -12.68 -51.45 -12.18
CA HIS A 486 -12.17 -52.01 -13.46
C HIS A 486 -12.95 -52.04 -14.80
N ARG A 487 -12.31 -51.48 -15.85
CA ARG A 487 -11.78 -52.25 -17.02
C ARG A 487 -10.61 -51.51 -17.72
N ARG A 488 -9.62 -52.32 -18.16
CA ARG A 488 -8.26 -52.00 -18.68
C ARG A 488 -8.30 -51.38 -20.10
N ALA A 489 -7.61 -50.26 -20.35
CA ALA A 489 -6.23 -50.07 -20.82
C ALA A 489 -6.00 -50.31 -22.33
N GLN A 490 -5.68 -49.23 -23.05
CA GLN A 490 -4.82 -49.26 -24.24
C GLN A 490 -4.09 -47.93 -24.38
N ASP A 491 -2.75 -48.01 -24.38
CA ASP A 491 -1.80 -46.93 -24.63
C ASP A 491 -1.94 -46.34 -26.04
N LYS A 492 -2.01 -45.01 -26.15
CA LYS A 492 -1.11 -44.17 -26.99
C LYS A 492 -1.52 -42.70 -27.05
N LYS A 493 -0.50 -41.83 -27.03
CA LYS A 493 -0.39 -40.42 -27.45
C LYS A 493 -0.78 -39.29 -26.47
N ARG A 494 0.20 -38.92 -25.65
CA ARG A 494 0.88 -37.61 -25.59
C ARG A 494 0.17 -36.40 -26.25
N ASN A 495 -0.17 -35.44 -25.40
CA ASN A 495 -0.35 -33.98 -25.61
C ASN A 495 -1.21 -33.48 -26.78
N GLU A 496 -2.41 -33.00 -26.47
CA GLU A 496 -2.99 -31.80 -27.09
C GLU A 496 -3.56 -30.91 -25.98
N LEU A 497 -2.70 -30.03 -25.45
CA LEU A 497 -3.10 -28.80 -24.78
C LEU A 497 -3.45 -27.82 -25.90
N GLY A 498 -4.73 -27.65 -26.22
CA GLY A 498 -5.15 -26.59 -27.13
C GLY A 498 -4.87 -25.23 -26.48
N LEU A 499 -4.06 -24.41 -27.14
CA LEU A 499 -3.76 -23.04 -26.75
C LEU A 499 -4.98 -22.13 -27.06
N PRO A 500 -5.09 -20.94 -26.46
CA PRO A 500 -6.26 -20.08 -26.64
C PRO A 500 -6.46 -19.67 -28.11
N LYS A 501 -7.71 -19.78 -28.57
CA LYS A 501 -8.18 -19.28 -29.86
C LYS A 501 -8.74 -17.87 -29.67
N MET A 502 -8.63 -17.07 -30.71
CA MET A 502 -8.73 -15.63 -30.62
C MET A 502 -9.36 -15.09 -31.91
N GLU A 503 -10.32 -14.17 -31.81
CA GLU A 503 -10.98 -13.55 -32.98
C GLU A 503 -10.39 -12.16 -33.27
N VAL A 504 -9.95 -11.94 -34.51
CA VAL A 504 -9.36 -10.69 -34.98
C VAL A 504 -10.43 -9.60 -35.09
N CYS A 505 -10.28 -8.45 -34.41
CA CYS A 505 -11.20 -7.31 -34.53
C CYS A 505 -10.64 -6.12 -35.32
N GLN A 506 -9.35 -6.15 -35.72
CA GLN A 506 -8.72 -5.12 -36.55
C GLN A 506 -7.93 -5.75 -37.70
N GLU A 507 -7.93 -5.10 -38.87
CA GLU A 507 -7.21 -5.61 -40.05
C GLU A 507 -5.70 -5.43 -39.88
N TYR A 508 -4.94 -6.50 -40.11
CA TYR A 508 -3.48 -6.49 -40.12
C TYR A 508 -2.96 -6.95 -41.48
N TYR A 509 -2.11 -6.15 -42.11
CA TYR A 509 -1.54 -6.44 -43.43
C TYR A 509 -0.01 -6.38 -43.43
N GLY A 510 0.61 -6.53 -42.26
CA GLY A 510 2.07 -6.52 -42.10
C GLY A 510 2.68 -5.18 -41.74
N LEU A 511 1.90 -4.25 -41.14
CA LEU A 511 2.39 -2.98 -40.61
C LEU A 511 2.07 -2.84 -39.11
N PRO A 512 3.08 -2.62 -38.24
CA PRO A 512 4.50 -2.62 -38.58
C PRO A 512 4.96 -4.01 -39.07
N PRO A 513 6.03 -4.09 -39.90
CA PRO A 513 6.54 -5.36 -40.37
C PRO A 513 7.34 -6.07 -39.27
N PRO A 514 7.24 -7.41 -39.16
CA PRO A 514 8.02 -8.15 -38.19
C PRO A 514 9.52 -8.00 -38.44
N PRO A 515 10.36 -7.94 -37.38
CA PRO A 515 11.81 -7.95 -37.52
C PRO A 515 12.25 -9.17 -38.33
N GLY A 516 13.18 -8.95 -39.28
CA GLY A 516 13.52 -9.90 -40.37
C GLY A 516 14.06 -11.29 -39.99
N ALA A 517 14.01 -11.68 -38.72
CA ALA A 517 14.42 -12.99 -38.20
C ALA A 517 13.27 -13.79 -37.52
N ILE A 518 12.07 -13.22 -37.36
CA ILE A 518 11.02 -13.80 -36.50
C ILE A 518 9.94 -14.57 -37.30
N GLY A 519 9.80 -14.32 -38.61
CA GLY A 519 8.92 -15.08 -39.50
C GLY A 519 8.11 -14.19 -40.46
N PRO A 520 7.33 -14.78 -41.39
CA PRO A 520 6.45 -14.02 -42.27
C PRO A 520 5.26 -13.42 -41.50
N PHE A 521 4.83 -12.22 -41.87
CA PHE A 521 3.57 -11.65 -41.36
C PHE A 521 2.38 -12.34 -42.02
N LEU A 522 1.28 -12.48 -41.28
CA LEU A 522 0.00 -12.91 -41.82
C LEU A 522 -0.85 -11.70 -42.17
N ARG A 523 -1.66 -11.85 -43.22
CA ARG A 523 -2.74 -10.90 -43.50
C ARG A 523 -3.99 -11.39 -42.77
N LEU A 524 -4.49 -10.59 -41.84
CA LEU A 524 -5.62 -10.91 -40.99
C LEU A 524 -6.74 -9.90 -41.20
N SER A 525 -7.95 -10.39 -41.42
CA SER A 525 -9.16 -9.57 -41.57
C SER A 525 -10.03 -9.69 -40.32
N PRO A 526 -10.84 -8.66 -40.00
CA PRO A 526 -11.80 -8.76 -38.90
C PRO A 526 -12.73 -9.97 -39.06
N GLY A 527 -12.86 -10.78 -38.01
CA GLY A 527 -13.62 -12.04 -37.99
C GLY A 527 -12.79 -13.31 -38.20
N ASP A 528 -11.50 -13.20 -38.54
CA ASP A 528 -10.60 -14.36 -38.62
C ASP A 528 -10.31 -14.95 -37.24
N ILE A 529 -10.22 -16.27 -37.15
CA ILE A 529 -9.83 -16.97 -35.92
C ILE A 529 -8.35 -17.33 -35.98
N VAL A 530 -7.58 -16.79 -35.05
CA VAL A 530 -6.15 -17.08 -34.86
C VAL A 530 -5.93 -17.95 -33.63
N GLU A 531 -5.03 -18.93 -33.74
CA GLU A 531 -4.58 -19.76 -32.63
C GLU A 531 -3.15 -19.38 -32.24
N LEU A 532 -2.91 -19.09 -30.96
CA LEU A 532 -1.59 -18.71 -30.47
C LEU A 532 -0.70 -19.95 -30.38
N THR A 533 0.41 -20.01 -31.13
CA THR A 533 1.32 -21.17 -31.12
C THR A 533 2.54 -20.94 -30.25
N LYS A 534 3.03 -19.70 -30.14
CA LYS A 534 4.13 -19.31 -29.25
C LYS A 534 4.00 -17.87 -28.77
N ALA A 535 3.95 -17.68 -27.45
CA ALA A 535 3.94 -16.36 -26.83
C ALA A 535 4.80 -16.35 -25.56
N GLU A 536 5.89 -15.58 -25.59
CA GLU A 536 6.73 -15.31 -24.43
C GLU A 536 6.42 -13.89 -23.93
N ALA A 537 6.31 -13.71 -22.61
CA ALA A 537 5.85 -12.45 -22.02
C ALA A 537 6.75 -11.25 -22.36
N GLU A 538 8.05 -11.52 -22.55
CA GLU A 538 9.12 -10.56 -22.85
C GLU A 538 9.25 -10.23 -24.34
N GLN A 539 8.55 -10.96 -25.23
CA GLN A 539 8.60 -10.74 -26.67
C GLN A 539 7.45 -9.85 -27.15
N ASN A 540 7.77 -8.86 -27.99
CA ASN A 540 6.79 -7.97 -28.63
C ASN A 540 6.08 -8.60 -29.84
N TRP A 541 6.49 -9.81 -30.26
CA TRP A 541 5.93 -10.52 -31.42
C TRP A 541 5.53 -11.93 -31.00
N TRP A 542 4.30 -12.33 -31.30
CA TRP A 542 3.77 -13.66 -31.02
C TRP A 542 3.61 -14.46 -32.31
N GLU A 543 3.84 -15.76 -32.21
CA GLU A 543 3.57 -16.70 -33.31
C GLU A 543 2.11 -17.15 -33.22
N VAL A 544 1.41 -17.02 -34.35
CA VAL A 544 0.00 -17.35 -34.48
C VAL A 544 -0.26 -18.17 -35.75
N GLN A 545 -1.31 -18.97 -35.70
CA GLN A 545 -1.75 -19.81 -36.80
C GLN A 545 -3.19 -19.44 -37.23
N ALA A 546 -3.33 -19.02 -38.48
CA ALA A 546 -4.63 -18.81 -39.15
C ALA A 546 -4.51 -19.25 -40.61
N GLY A 547 -4.77 -20.54 -40.86
CA GLY A 547 -4.54 -21.20 -42.16
C GLY A 547 -3.05 -21.42 -42.49
N ALA A 548 -2.18 -20.48 -42.15
CA ALA A 548 -0.71 -20.57 -42.17
C ALA A 548 -0.13 -20.06 -40.85
N VAL A 549 1.13 -20.40 -40.56
CA VAL A 549 1.86 -19.91 -39.38
C VAL A 549 2.59 -18.62 -39.74
N GLY A 550 2.48 -17.62 -38.88
CA GLY A 550 3.23 -16.38 -39.00
C GLY A 550 3.18 -15.58 -37.70
N VAL A 551 3.62 -14.32 -37.75
CA VAL A 551 3.82 -13.51 -36.54
C VAL A 551 2.95 -12.26 -36.53
N MET A 552 2.53 -11.86 -35.33
CA MET A 552 1.78 -10.64 -35.07
C MET A 552 2.38 -9.87 -33.88
N GLU A 553 2.28 -8.55 -33.89
CA GLU A 553 2.75 -7.71 -32.79
C GLU A 553 1.81 -7.83 -31.58
N LYS A 554 2.39 -7.86 -30.38
CA LYS A 554 1.69 -7.99 -29.10
C LYS A 554 0.67 -6.87 -28.87
N ASP A 555 0.93 -5.65 -29.32
CA ASP A 555 0.01 -4.52 -29.11
C ASP A 555 -1.19 -4.51 -30.08
N LEU A 556 -1.13 -5.27 -31.17
CA LEU A 556 -2.30 -5.54 -32.03
C LEU A 556 -3.27 -6.57 -31.40
N SER A 557 -2.84 -7.31 -30.36
CA SER A 557 -3.71 -8.22 -29.60
C SER A 557 -4.78 -7.51 -28.74
N VAL A 558 -4.70 -6.17 -28.62
CA VAL A 558 -5.72 -5.34 -27.94
C VAL A 558 -7.04 -5.33 -28.73
N GLY A 559 -6.99 -5.65 -30.02
CA GLY A 559 -8.17 -5.85 -30.87
C GLY A 559 -8.59 -7.32 -30.98
N VAL A 560 -8.30 -8.19 -30.01
CA VAL A 560 -8.58 -9.63 -30.13
C VAL A 560 -9.39 -10.12 -28.93
N ARG A 561 -10.56 -10.70 -29.18
CA ARG A 561 -11.39 -11.34 -28.13
C ARG A 561 -10.96 -12.80 -27.94
N VAL A 562 -10.72 -13.20 -26.69
CA VAL A 562 -10.51 -14.60 -26.26
C VAL A 562 -11.84 -15.26 -25.95
#